data_AF-A0A8H7M1A9-F1
#
_entry.id   AF-A0A8H7M1A9-F1
#
_cell.length_a   1.000
_cell.length_b   1.000
_cell.length_c   1.000
_cell.angle_alpha   90.00
_cell.angle_beta   90.00
_cell.angle_gamma   90.00
#
_symmetry.space_group_name_H-M   'P 1'
#
loop_
_entity.id
_entity.type
_entity.pdbx_description
1 polymer ?
#
loop_
_entity_poly.entity_id
_entity_poly.type
_entity_poly.pdbx_seq_one_letter_code
_entity_poly.pdbx_strand_id
1 'polypeptide(L)'
;MRIHNVFYVGLLSKVKRDKKRNFENRPPPVTVDGEEEYKVEGITDMEERNGKWFFRVKWKGYGSEENTWEPRENLKNAKKILEKFEKEVKKKALGAAKALRGGAVS
;
A
#
# COMPACT_ATOMS: atom_id res chain seq x y z
N MET A 1 17.57 -19.42 -18.64
CA MET A 1 16.24 -19.36 -19.28
C MET A 1 15.43 -18.26 -18.58
N ARG A 2 15.16 -17.13 -19.25
CA ARG A 2 14.43 -15.99 -18.65
C ARG A 2 12.95 -16.13 -18.99
N ILE A 3 12.14 -16.59 -18.03
CA ILE A 3 10.69 -16.60 -18.16
C ILE A 3 10.26 -15.13 -18.13
N HIS A 4 9.87 -14.59 -19.27
CA HIS A 4 9.29 -13.26 -19.34
C HIS A 4 7.84 -13.37 -18.88
N ASN A 5 7.32 -12.31 -18.25
CA ASN A 5 5.92 -12.24 -17.81
C ASN A 5 4.99 -12.06 -19.04
N VAL A 6 4.99 -13.06 -19.93
CA VAL A 6 4.20 -13.16 -21.15
C VAL A 6 3.21 -14.28 -20.91
N PHE A 7 2.00 -13.93 -20.51
CA PHE A 7 0.88 -14.87 -20.43
C PHE A 7 -0.01 -14.68 -21.67
N TYR A 8 -0.53 -15.78 -22.21
CA TYR A 8 -1.52 -15.71 -23.27
C TYR A 8 -2.77 -15.02 -22.70
N VAL A 9 -3.13 -13.87 -23.27
CA VAL A 9 -4.28 -13.08 -22.80
C VAL A 9 -5.59 -13.86 -22.85
N GLY A 10 -5.70 -14.90 -23.69
CA GLY A 10 -6.87 -15.78 -23.72
C GLY A 10 -6.97 -16.76 -22.54
N LEU A 11 -5.92 -16.89 -21.70
CA LEU A 11 -6.01 -17.59 -20.41
C LEU A 11 -6.55 -16.69 -19.29
N LEU A 12 -6.68 -15.38 -19.52
CA LEU A 12 -7.31 -14.50 -18.54
C LEU A 12 -8.81 -14.82 -18.49
N SER A 13 -9.24 -15.48 -17.41
CA SER A 13 -10.66 -15.62 -17.12
C SER A 13 -11.25 -14.28 -16.67
N LYS A 14 -12.48 -13.97 -17.08
CA LYS A 14 -13.23 -12.83 -16.52
C LYS A 14 -13.21 -12.92 -14.99
N VAL A 15 -12.92 -11.79 -14.33
CA VAL A 15 -13.01 -11.67 -12.87
C VAL A 15 -14.36 -12.24 -12.41
N LYS A 16 -14.30 -13.29 -11.59
CA LYS A 16 -15.48 -13.82 -10.91
C LYS A 16 -15.90 -12.76 -9.89
N ARG A 17 -16.99 -12.05 -10.17
CA ARG A 17 -17.59 -11.09 -9.23
C ARG A 17 -18.06 -11.87 -8.00
N ASP A 18 -17.26 -11.85 -6.95
CA ASP A 18 -17.71 -12.28 -5.63
C ASP A 18 -18.72 -11.25 -5.13
N LYS A 19 -19.95 -11.68 -4.81
CA LYS A 19 -21.00 -10.79 -4.28
C LYS A 19 -20.61 -10.16 -2.93
N LYS A 20 -19.63 -10.72 -2.23
CA LYS A 20 -19.06 -10.14 -1.00
C LYS A 20 -18.06 -9.03 -1.25
N ARG A 21 -17.38 -9.07 -2.40
CA ARG A 21 -16.51 -7.97 -2.83
C ARG A 21 -17.42 -6.87 -3.35
N ASN A 22 -17.61 -5.83 -2.55
CA ASN A 22 -18.46 -4.71 -2.90
C ASN A 22 -17.77 -3.82 -3.96
N PHE A 23 -17.65 -4.34 -5.18
CA PHE A 23 -17.04 -3.67 -6.33
C PHE A 23 -17.74 -2.34 -6.68
N GLU A 24 -19.01 -2.17 -6.28
CA GLU A 24 -19.81 -0.99 -6.60
C GLU A 24 -19.36 0.28 -5.85
N ASN A 25 -18.56 0.15 -4.79
CA ASN A 25 -18.05 1.28 -4.02
C ASN A 25 -16.64 1.74 -4.43
N ARG A 26 -16.10 1.21 -5.54
CA ARG A 26 -14.79 1.64 -6.05
C ARG A 26 -14.91 3.00 -6.73
N PRO A 27 -14.19 4.03 -6.25
CA PRO A 27 -14.15 5.29 -6.95
C PRO A 27 -13.47 5.11 -8.32
N PRO A 28 -13.93 5.81 -9.36
CA PRO A 28 -13.21 5.81 -10.64
C PRO A 28 -11.79 6.38 -10.44
N PRO A 29 -10.80 5.92 -11.22
CA PRO A 29 -9.49 6.53 -11.24
C PRO A 29 -9.59 7.98 -11.72
N VAL A 30 -8.64 8.81 -11.28
CA VAL A 30 -8.50 10.20 -11.71
C VAL A 30 -7.31 10.28 -12.64
N THR A 31 -7.48 10.85 -13.83
CA THR A 31 -6.34 11.09 -14.72
C THR A 31 -5.60 12.35 -14.30
N VAL A 32 -4.31 12.22 -13.98
CA VAL A 32 -3.40 13.33 -13.65
C VAL A 32 -2.18 13.21 -14.57
N ASP A 33 -1.88 14.26 -15.32
CA ASP A 33 -0.75 14.29 -16.27
C ASP A 33 -0.74 13.13 -17.30
N GLY A 34 -1.91 12.59 -17.63
CA GLY A 34 -2.05 11.46 -18.55
C GLY A 34 -1.90 10.07 -17.90
N GLU A 35 -1.65 10.01 -16.59
CA GLU A 35 -1.58 8.77 -15.81
C GLU A 35 -2.82 8.58 -14.94
N GLU A 36 -3.25 7.33 -14.72
CA GLU A 36 -4.35 7.03 -13.81
C GLU A 36 -3.90 6.99 -12.36
N GLU A 37 -4.54 7.78 -11.52
CA GLU A 37 -4.34 7.79 -10.07
C GLU A 37 -5.55 7.24 -9.32
N TYR A 38 -5.27 6.52 -8.24
CA TYR A 38 -6.28 5.84 -7.43
C TYR A 38 -6.33 6.44 -6.03
N LYS A 39 -7.54 6.52 -5.45
CA LYS A 39 -7.71 7.06 -4.09
C LYS A 39 -7.09 6.12 -3.05
N VAL A 40 -6.09 6.62 -2.33
CA VAL A 40 -5.49 5.95 -1.18
C VAL A 40 -6.41 6.08 0.05
N GLU A 41 -6.68 4.97 0.71
CA GLU A 41 -7.39 4.92 2.01
C GLU A 41 -6.39 4.94 3.17
N GLY A 42 -5.23 4.29 3.03
CA GLY A 42 -4.19 4.31 4.04
C GLY A 42 -2.90 3.61 3.62
N ILE A 43 -1.90 3.66 4.50
CA ILE A 43 -0.68 2.86 4.38
C ILE A 43 -0.69 1.84 5.52
N THR A 44 -0.47 0.58 5.17
CA THR A 44 -0.53 -0.55 6.10
C THR A 44 0.84 -1.02 6.55
N ASP A 45 1.86 -0.81 5.72
CA ASP A 45 3.21 -1.29 5.99
C ASP A 45 4.26 -0.47 5.21
N MET A 46 5.52 -0.57 5.62
CA MET A 46 6.67 -0.01 4.91
C MET A 46 7.85 -0.96 4.95
N GLU A 47 8.61 -1.01 3.87
CA GLU A 47 9.85 -1.79 3.82
C GLU A 47 10.87 -1.15 2.88
N GLU A 48 12.14 -1.45 3.13
CA GLU A 48 13.25 -1.01 2.30
C GLU A 48 13.71 -2.16 1.41
N ARG A 49 13.80 -1.92 0.10
CA ARG A 49 14.34 -2.87 -0.88
C ARG A 49 15.42 -2.17 -1.70
N ASN A 50 16.66 -2.65 -1.60
CA ASN A 50 17.81 -2.12 -2.35
C ASN A 50 17.99 -0.60 -2.19
N GLY A 51 17.89 -0.07 -0.97
CA GLY A 51 18.04 1.37 -0.70
C GLY A 51 16.83 2.23 -1.05
N LYS A 52 15.71 1.62 -1.49
CA LYS A 52 14.47 2.31 -1.84
C LYS A 52 13.34 1.92 -0.91
N TRP A 53 12.57 2.90 -0.48
CA TRP A 53 11.39 2.69 0.38
C TRP A 53 10.15 2.37 -0.45
N PHE A 54 9.50 1.27 -0.08
CA PHE A 54 8.21 0.84 -0.60
C PHE A 54 7.18 0.87 0.52
N PHE A 55 5.95 1.22 0.16
CA PHE A 55 4.83 1.38 1.08
C PHE A 55 3.67 0.50 0.63
N ARG A 56 3.07 -0.24 1.57
CA ARG A 56 1.93 -1.11 1.28
C ARG A 56 0.64 -0.30 1.34
N VAL A 57 0.12 0.07 0.18
CA VAL A 57 -1.03 0.96 0.01
C VAL A 57 -2.34 0.20 0.15
N LYS A 58 -3.23 0.73 0.99
CA LYS A 58 -4.64 0.34 1.06
C LYS A 58 -5.44 1.26 0.15
N TRP A 59 -6.03 0.71 -0.89
CA TRP A 59 -6.82 1.45 -1.88
C TRP A 59 -8.28 1.58 -1.44
N LYS A 60 -8.87 2.76 -1.64
CA LYS A 60 -10.25 3.05 -1.23
C LYS A 60 -11.25 2.21 -2.02
N GLY A 61 -12.06 1.41 -1.33
CA GLY A 61 -13.06 0.54 -1.95
C GLY A 61 -12.52 -0.79 -2.50
N TYR A 62 -11.24 -1.08 -2.27
CA TYR A 62 -10.60 -2.35 -2.64
C TYR A 62 -10.36 -3.19 -1.39
N GLY A 63 -10.29 -4.52 -1.54
CA GLY A 63 -9.98 -5.43 -0.44
C GLY A 63 -8.51 -5.32 0.01
N SER A 64 -8.16 -5.82 1.20
CA SER A 64 -6.76 -5.82 1.66
C SER A 64 -5.84 -6.71 0.81
N GLU A 65 -6.44 -7.68 0.11
CA GLU A 65 -5.79 -8.56 -0.84
C GLU A 65 -5.41 -7.87 -2.15
N GLU A 66 -5.96 -6.68 -2.41
CA GLU A 66 -5.60 -5.83 -3.55
C GLU A 66 -4.59 -4.75 -3.15
N ASN A 67 -4.08 -4.76 -1.91
CA ASN A 67 -3.02 -3.85 -1.49
C ASN A 67 -1.74 -4.11 -2.28
N THR A 68 -1.12 -3.05 -2.78
CA THR A 68 0.13 -3.11 -3.56
C THR A 68 1.28 -2.42 -2.84
N TRP A 69 2.51 -2.77 -3.21
CA TRP A 69 3.72 -2.12 -2.73
C TRP A 69 4.13 -1.03 -3.71
N GLU A 70 3.90 0.22 -3.33
CA GLU A 70 4.20 1.38 -4.16
C GLU A 70 5.50 2.06 -3.69
N PRO A 71 6.37 2.49 -4.61
CA PRO A 71 7.53 3.29 -4.26
C PRO A 71 7.10 4.67 -3.74
N ARG A 72 7.96 5.33 -2.95
CA ARG A 72 7.67 6.65 -2.36
C ARG A 72 7.23 7.69 -3.41
N GLU A 73 7.82 7.63 -4.59
CA GLU A 73 7.59 8.53 -5.72
C GLU A 73 6.13 8.48 -6.21
N ASN A 74 5.49 7.30 -6.13
CA ASN A 74 4.08 7.12 -6.51
C ASN A 74 3.11 7.76 -5.50
N LEU A 75 3.58 8.07 -4.29
CA LEU A 75 2.75 8.65 -3.21
C LEU A 75 2.84 10.18 -3.16
N LYS A 76 3.34 10.82 -4.22
CA LYS A 76 3.44 12.28 -4.38
C LYS A 76 2.13 13.03 -4.07
N ASN A 77 0.98 12.44 -4.39
CA ASN A 77 -0.35 13.02 -4.15
C ASN A 77 -1.03 12.51 -2.86
N ALA A 78 -0.37 11.63 -2.11
CA ALA A 78 -0.84 11.07 -0.84
C ALA A 78 0.00 11.52 0.38
N LYS A 79 0.71 12.66 0.28
CA LYS A 79 1.63 13.18 1.31
C LYS A 79 1.05 13.20 2.73
N LYS A 80 -0.19 13.67 2.89
CA LYS A 80 -0.87 13.73 4.21
C LYS A 80 -1.02 12.35 4.85
N ILE A 81 -1.31 11.33 4.05
CA ILE A 81 -1.47 9.94 4.53
C ILE A 81 -0.10 9.38 4.89
N LEU A 82 0.91 9.64 4.06
CA LEU A 82 2.30 9.22 4.29
C LEU A 82 2.87 9.82 5.58
N GLU A 83 2.75 11.14 5.77
CA GLU A 83 3.21 11.83 6.97
C GLU A 83 2.53 11.31 8.24
N LYS A 84 1.23 11.03 8.16
CA LYS A 84 0.49 10.45 9.28
C LYS A 84 1.04 9.07 9.64
N PHE A 85 1.26 8.21 8.64
CA PHE A 85 1.83 6.89 8.84
C PHE A 85 3.24 6.96 9.45
N GLU A 86 4.13 7.79 8.90
CA GLU A 86 5.49 7.97 9.41
C GLU A 86 5.51 8.46 10.86
N LYS A 87 4.61 9.37 11.23
CA LYS A 87 4.46 9.84 12.62
C LYS A 87 4.05 8.70 13.57
N GLU A 88 3.09 7.87 13.16
CA GLU A 88 2.64 6.72 13.96
C GLU A 88 3.75 5.68 14.12
N VAL A 89 4.51 5.40 13.05
CA VAL A 89 5.66 4.48 13.12
C VAL A 89 6.72 5.01 14.08
N LYS A 90 7.09 6.30 13.99
CA LYS A 90 8.07 6.92 14.91
C LYS A 90 7.60 6.86 16.37
N LYS A 91 6.32 7.14 16.61
CA LYS A 91 5.71 7.07 17.95
C LYS A 91 5.76 5.66 18.52
N LYS A 92 5.42 4.64 17.72
CA LYS A 92 5.52 3.23 18.11
C LYS A 92 6.96 2.81 18.41
N ALA A 93 7.92 3.21 17.56
CA ALA A 93 9.33 2.92 17.77
C ALA A 93 9.87 3.55 19.07
N LEU A 94 9.50 4.82 19.34
CA LEU A 94 9.88 5.50 20.59
C LEU A 94 9.25 4.83 21.82
N GLY A 95 7.98 4.43 21.73
CA GLY A 95 7.28 3.69 22.79
C GLY A 95 7.95 2.36 23.10
N ALA A 96 8.30 1.59 22.07
CA ALA A 96 9.02 0.32 22.21
C ALA A 96 10.41 0.52 22.84
N ALA A 97 11.17 1.52 22.40
CA ALA A 97 12.48 1.83 22.96
C ALA A 97 12.40 2.23 24.45
N LYS A 98 11.35 2.96 24.85
CA LYS A 98 11.11 3.33 26.26
C LYS A 98 10.76 2.11 27.13
N ALA A 99 9.94 1.20 26.62
CA ALA A 99 9.57 -0.03 27.33
C ALA A 99 10.79 -0.93 27.59
N LEU A 100 11.70 -1.06 26.62
CA LEU A 100 12.93 -1.85 26.77
C LEU A 100 13.88 -1.25 27.83
N ARG A 101 13.99 0.09 27.92
CA ARG A 101 14.85 0.74 28.93
C ARG A 101 14.26 0.69 30.34
N GLY A 102 12.94 0.58 30.48
CA GLY A 102 12.26 0.53 31.78
C GLY A 102 12.19 -0.85 32.43
N GLY A 103 12.53 -1.93 31.72
CA GLY A 103 12.42 -3.31 32.20
C GLY A 103 13.66 -3.91 32.87
N ALA A 104 14.75 -3.14 33.03
CA ALA A 104 16.03 -3.64 33.53
C ALA A 104 16.29 -3.39 35.03
N VAL A 105 15.26 -3.04 35.81
CA VAL A 105 15.39 -2.86 37.27
C VAL A 105 14.20 -3.49 37.97
N SER A 106 14.32 -4.78 38.29
CA SER A 106 13.59 -5.48 39.35
C SER A 106 14.37 -6.74 39.70
#